data_AF-A0A3S1S8U5-F1
#
_entry.id   AF-A0A3S1S8U5-F1
#
_cell.length_a   1.000
_cell.length_b   1.000
_cell.length_c   1.000
_cell.angle_alpha   90.00
_cell.angle_beta   90.00
_cell.angle_gamma   90.00
#
_symmetry.space_group_name_H-M   'P 1'
#
loop_
_entity.id
_entity.type
_entity.pdbx_description
1 polymer ?
#
loop_
_entity_poly.entity_id
_entity_poly.type
_entity_poly.pdbx_seq_one_letter_code
_entity_poly.pdbx_strand_id
1 'polypeptide(L)' 'MTNSDLANALLQACQKRGIMLATAESCTGGMIIAALTDIAGSSAVVDRGFITYSNEAKMDMLGVSAATLDAHGAV' A
#
# COMPACT_ATOMS: atom_id res chain seq x y z
N MET A 1 -5.30 -19.83 5.91
CA MET A 1 -5.51 -18.40 6.15
C MET A 1 -5.57 -17.74 4.80
N THR A 2 -6.70 -17.11 4.46
CA THR A 2 -6.93 -16.44 3.18
C THR A 2 -6.36 -15.01 3.20
N ASN A 3 -6.26 -14.36 2.04
CA ASN A 3 -5.90 -12.94 1.98
C ASN A 3 -6.89 -12.06 2.76
N SER A 4 -8.17 -12.43 2.77
CA SER A 4 -9.20 -11.73 3.56
C SER A 4 -8.99 -11.90 5.06
N ASP A 5 -8.57 -13.09 5.52
CA ASP A 5 -8.24 -13.32 6.93
C ASP A 5 -7.06 -12.44 7.38
N LEU A 6 -6.02 -12.36 6.55
CA LEU A 6 -4.82 -11.55 6.83
C LEU A 6 -5.13 -10.05 6.82
N ALA A 7 -5.89 -9.58 5.83
CA ALA A 7 -6.32 -8.19 5.74
C ALA A 7 -7.19 -7.80 6.95
N ASN A 8 -8.14 -8.64 7.36
CA ASN A 8 -8.95 -8.41 8.56
C ASN A 8 -8.08 -8.30 9.83
N ALA A 9 -7.12 -9.21 10.00
CA ALA A 9 -6.22 -9.19 11.15
C ALA A 9 -5.38 -7.90 11.21
N LEU A 10 -4.89 -7.42 10.06
CA LEU A 10 -4.14 -6.17 9.96
C LEU A 10 -5.02 -4.96 10.30
N LEU A 11 -6.23 -4.86 9.71
CA LEU A 11 -7.15 -3.75 9.98
C LEU A 11 -7.51 -3.65 11.45
N GLN A 12 -7.82 -4.78 12.11
CA GLN A 12 -8.08 -4.82 13.54
C GLN A 12 -6.85 -4.40 14.38
N ALA A 13 -5.65 -4.83 13.97
CA ALA A 13 -4.42 -4.47 14.65
C ALA A 13 -4.11 -2.97 14.58
N CYS A 14 -4.38 -2.34 13.43
CA CYS A 14 -4.24 -0.90 13.23
C CYS A 14 -5.30 -0.12 14.01
N GLN A 15 -6.57 -0.57 13.97
CA GLN A 15 -7.66 0.09 14.68
C GLN A 15 -7.42 0.10 16.19
N LYS A 16 -6.97 -1.03 16.76
CA LYS A 16 -6.62 -1.12 18.20
C LYS A 16 -5.48 -0.17 18.61
N ARG A 17 -4.64 0.23 17.66
CA ARG A 17 -3.48 1.11 17.89
C ARG A 17 -3.70 2.55 17.43
N GLY A 18 -4.83 2.87 16.81
CA GLY A 18 -5.08 4.19 16.21
C GLY A 18 -4.11 4.53 15.07
N ILE A 19 -3.66 3.53 14.31
CA ILE A 19 -2.73 3.71 13.19
C ILE A 19 -3.51 3.81 11.88
N MET A 20 -3.23 4.86 11.10
CA MET A 20 -3.68 4.98 9.71
C MET A 20 -2.73 4.25 8.76
N LEU A 21 -3.30 3.66 7.71
CA LEU A 21 -2.61 2.86 6.70
C LEU A 21 -2.66 3.55 5.33
N ALA A 22 -1.54 3.49 4.63
CA ALA A 22 -1.48 3.72 3.19
C ALA A 22 -0.60 2.64 2.54
N THR A 23 -0.88 2.29 1.28
CA THR A 23 -0.04 1.35 0.51
C THR A 23 0.69 2.07 -0.62
N ALA A 24 1.88 1.58 -0.95
CA ALA A 24 2.60 1.91 -2.18
C ALA A 24 2.91 0.58 -2.88
N GLU A 25 2.36 0.41 -4.08
CA GLU A 25 2.35 -0.86 -4.81
C GLU A 25 2.98 -0.69 -6.19
N SER A 26 3.77 -1.69 -6.61
CA SER A 26 4.35 -1.76 -7.96
C SER A 26 3.88 -3.04 -8.63
N CYS A 27 4.59 -4.16 -8.46
CA CYS A 27 4.28 -5.44 -9.12
C CYS A 27 2.93 -6.07 -8.71
N THR A 28 2.39 -5.70 -7.55
CA THR A 28 1.06 -6.15 -7.09
C THR A 28 -0.09 -5.39 -7.74
N GLY A 29 0.16 -4.25 -8.39
CA GLY A 29 -0.84 -3.53 -9.19
C GLY A 29 -2.11 -3.11 -8.44
N GLY A 30 -2.07 -2.97 -7.11
CA GLY A 30 -3.23 -2.60 -6.29
C GLY A 30 -3.92 -3.79 -5.60
N MET A 31 -3.40 -5.02 -5.73
CA MET A 31 -3.99 -6.18 -5.07
C MET A 31 -3.98 -6.10 -3.54
N ILE A 32 -3.02 -5.38 -2.94
CA ILE A 32 -2.97 -5.21 -1.47
C ILE A 32 -4.06 -4.24 -1.03
N ILE A 33 -4.12 -3.04 -1.63
CA ILE A 33 -5.15 -2.06 -1.27
C ILE A 33 -6.55 -2.63 -1.55
N ALA A 34 -6.74 -3.35 -2.66
CA ALA A 34 -8.00 -4.03 -2.97
C ALA A 34 -8.42 -4.98 -1.85
N ALA A 35 -7.52 -5.87 -1.39
CA ALA A 35 -7.81 -6.81 -0.31
C ALA A 35 -8.16 -6.12 1.02
N LEU A 36 -7.56 -4.96 1.30
CA LEU A 36 -7.88 -4.16 2.48
C LEU A 36 -9.23 -3.47 2.33
N THR A 37 -9.50 -2.85 1.19
CA THR A 37 -10.73 -2.06 0.95
C THR A 37 -11.97 -2.93 0.72
N ASP A 38 -11.80 -4.20 0.35
CA ASP A 38 -12.89 -5.18 0.22
C ASP A 38 -13.54 -5.51 1.58
N ILE A 39 -12.84 -5.24 2.69
CA ILE A 39 -13.36 -5.44 4.03
C ILE A 39 -14.19 -4.23 4.47
N ALA A 40 -15.45 -4.49 4.83
CA ALA A 40 -16.34 -3.47 5.38
C ALA A 40 -15.74 -2.81 6.64
N GLY A 41 -15.80 -1.48 6.69
CA GLY A 41 -15.24 -0.69 7.79
C GLY A 41 -13.73 -0.43 7.69
N SER A 42 -13.06 -0.87 6.61
CA SER A 42 -11.64 -0.60 6.36
C SER A 42 -11.30 0.90 6.35
N SER A 43 -12.24 1.77 5.96
CA SER A 43 -12.09 3.24 6.01
C SER A 43 -11.82 3.80 7.41
N ALA A 44 -12.04 3.03 8.48
CA ALA A 44 -11.66 3.43 9.83
C ALA A 44 -10.14 3.59 10.00
N VAL A 45 -9.34 2.94 9.16
CA VAL A 45 -7.87 2.97 9.23
C VAL A 45 -7.17 3.07 7.88
N VAL A 46 -7.81 2.75 6.76
CA VAL A 46 -7.20 2.85 5.42
C VAL A 46 -7.45 4.25 4.86
N ASP A 47 -6.37 4.98 4.56
CA ASP A 47 -6.41 6.32 3.97
C ASP A 47 -6.35 6.27 2.43
N ARG A 48 -5.29 5.67 1.88
CA ARG A 48 -5.05 5.65 0.42
C ARG A 48 -4.18 4.48 -0.05
N GLY A 49 -4.19 4.23 -1.36
CA GLY A 49 -3.21 3.37 -2.03
C GLY A 49 -2.60 4.09 -3.22
N PHE A 50 -1.29 3.89 -3.42
CA PHE A 50 -0.55 4.37 -4.59
C PHE A 50 -0.13 3.17 -5.43
N ILE A 51 -0.40 3.22 -6.74
CA ILE A 51 0.08 2.23 -7.69
C ILE A 51 1.12 2.91 -8.58
N THR A 52 2.40 2.69 -8.28
CA THR A 52 3.54 3.37 -8.91
C THR A 52 4.41 2.38 -9.67
N TYR A 53 3.88 1.82 -10.76
CA TYR A 53 4.57 0.77 -11.53
C TYR A 53 5.83 1.29 -12.23
N SER A 54 5.76 2.45 -12.88
CA SER A 54 6.90 3.07 -13.56
C SER A 54 7.82 3.80 -12.57
N ASN A 55 9.08 4.01 -12.97
CA ASN A 55 10.01 4.87 -12.25
C ASN A 55 9.46 6.31 -12.16
N GLU A 56 8.91 6.84 -13.25
CA GLU A 56 8.22 8.14 -13.29
C GLU A 56 7.18 8.25 -12.17
N ALA A 57 6.27 7.28 -12.06
CA ALA A 57 5.21 7.32 -11.04
C ALA A 57 5.76 7.24 -9.61
N LYS A 58 6.85 6.48 -9.39
CA LYS A 58 7.53 6.44 -8.08
C LYS A 58 8.10 7.81 -7.71
N MET A 59 8.67 8.53 -8.69
CA MET A 59 9.21 9.88 -8.46
C MET A 59 8.07 10.89 -8.23
N ASP A 60 7.07 10.91 -9.11
CA ASP A 60 5.99 11.90 -9.08
C ASP A 60 5.08 11.78 -7.85
N MET A 61 4.73 10.55 -7.46
CA MET A 61 3.73 10.33 -6.42
C MET A 61 4.33 10.12 -5.04
N LEU A 62 5.53 9.54 -4.97
CA LEU A 62 6.17 9.14 -3.71
C LEU A 62 7.49 9.87 -3.44
N GLY A 63 7.95 10.73 -4.37
CA GLY A 63 9.18 11.50 -4.20
C GLY A 63 10.44 10.63 -4.21
N VAL A 64 10.39 9.43 -4.80
CA VAL A 64 11.59 8.61 -4.98
C VAL A 64 12.59 9.41 -5.84
N SER A 65 13.86 9.43 -5.44
CA SER A 65 14.86 10.20 -6.20
C SER A 65 15.33 9.42 -7.44
N ALA A 66 15.59 10.12 -8.54
CA ALA A 66 16.20 9.54 -9.73
C ALA A 66 17.55 8.88 -9.40
N ALA A 67 18.37 9.54 -8.57
CA ALA A 67 19.67 9.01 -8.14
C ALA A 67 19.57 7.66 -7.42
N THR A 68 18.53 7.47 -6.59
CA THR A 68 18.26 6.17 -5.93
C THR A 68 17.94 5.09 -6.96
N LEU A 69 17.07 5.40 -7.94
CA LEU A 69 16.66 4.46 -8.97
C LEU A 69 17.81 4.08 -9.90
N ASP A 70 18.68 5.04 -10.24
CA ASP A 70 19.85 4.79 -11.08
C ASP A 70 20.89 3.91 -10.35
N ALA A 71 21.07 4.11 -9.04
CA ALA A 71 22.07 3.38 -8.25
C ALA A 71 21.62 1.97 -7.85
N HIS A 72 20.32 1.76 -7.63
CA HIS A 72 19.80 0.53 -7.01
C HIS A 72 18.72 -0.18 -7.82
N GLY A 73 18.16 0.46 -8.85
CA GLY A 73 16.96 -0.03 -9.51
C GLY A 73 15.71 0.15 -8.65
N ALA A 74 14.60 -0.41 -9.12
CA ALA A 74 13.29 -0.28 -8.51
C ALA A 74 12.84 -1.53 -7.72
N VAL A 75 13.70 -2.54 -7.58
CA VAL A 75 13.42 -3.85 -6.96
C VAL A 75 14.50 -4.19 -5.94
#